data_AF-A0A1G2ZX13-F1
#
_entry.id   AF-A0A1G2ZX13-F1
#
_cell.length_a   1.000
_cell.length_b   1.000
_cell.length_c   1.000
_cell.angle_alpha   90.00
_cell.angle_beta   90.00
_cell.angle_gamma   90.00
#
_symmetry.space_group_name_H-M   'P 1'
#
loop_
_entity.id
_entity.type
_entity.pdbx_description
1 polymer ?
#
loop_
_entity_poly.entity_id
_entity_poly.type
_entity_poly.pdbx_seq_one_letter_code
_entity_poly.pdbx_strand_id
1 'polypeptide(L)'
;MTSNRTATLFGICLAAFLLLSSPATAGVDQQKVDAAIEKGIKFLFSSGPNDEKHQDYNQNQHTMRNDELVLLTYIHAGVSPDDPKLTAILDKILEAPLEKTYMVSIQAMALQELDSEKYQWRIAQCGQYLVDNQCKNGQWGYGEPLGDDIPTGMKKPKEIGTGGKETPEAGKKPEGAKKGTIFKKKISVKRRKQGPDNGDNSNSQYAALGLRACLMSGVDIPGEVIVLAGEWWIKNQNPDGGWGYYARGLGRGVDTSYGSMTAGAAGGLAILDHAAKRPFKKDPVIQKGMDWINTNFSVTGNPGQKDTSLHHYYYLYALERLGMLTGAEKIGTHDWYAEGAEFLLGAQQPDGSWQRMVDPTCFAILFLKRKTQPIIQTGTK
;
A
#
# COMPACT_ATOMS: atom_id res chain seq x y z
N MET A 1 -73.08 12.04 -14.42
CA MET A 1 -72.81 10.76 -13.71
C MET A 1 -71.99 9.87 -14.63
N THR A 2 -70.98 9.17 -14.06
CA THR A 2 -69.96 8.34 -14.76
C THR A 2 -68.91 9.17 -15.51
N SER A 3 -67.61 8.93 -15.50
CA SER A 3 -66.81 7.73 -15.19
C SER A 3 -65.38 8.18 -14.85
N ASN A 4 -64.83 7.74 -13.71
CA ASN A 4 -63.40 7.84 -13.40
C ASN A 4 -62.69 6.62 -14.03
N ARG A 5 -61.72 6.85 -14.91
CA ARG A 5 -60.72 5.85 -15.30
C ARG A 5 -59.33 6.36 -14.98
N THR A 6 -58.73 5.69 -14.00
CA THR A 6 -57.31 5.70 -13.63
C THR A 6 -56.42 5.33 -14.81
N ALA A 7 -55.45 6.17 -15.13
CA ALA A 7 -54.31 5.83 -15.97
C ALA A 7 -53.03 5.92 -15.12
N THR A 8 -52.45 4.77 -14.84
CA THR A 8 -51.18 4.61 -14.15
C THR A 8 -50.04 4.92 -15.12
N LEU A 9 -49.30 6.01 -14.93
CA LEU A 9 -48.02 6.25 -15.60
C LEU A 9 -46.89 5.63 -14.77
N PHE A 10 -46.26 4.60 -15.34
CA PHE A 10 -44.95 4.10 -14.90
C PHE A 10 -43.88 5.16 -15.21
N GLY A 11 -43.42 5.87 -14.18
CA GLY A 11 -42.22 6.71 -14.26
C GLY A 11 -40.98 5.83 -14.10
N ILE A 12 -40.25 5.61 -15.18
CA ILE A 12 -38.90 5.03 -15.15
C ILE A 12 -37.96 6.11 -14.57
N CYS A 13 -37.59 5.97 -13.30
CA CYS A 13 -36.49 6.74 -12.72
C CYS A 13 -35.17 6.23 -13.29
N LEU A 14 -34.66 6.88 -14.33
CA LEU A 14 -33.26 6.75 -14.76
C LEU A 14 -32.39 7.37 -13.65
N ALA A 15 -31.83 6.54 -12.77
CA ALA A 15 -30.78 6.96 -11.86
C ALA A 15 -29.50 7.17 -12.67
N ALA A 16 -29.20 8.43 -12.99
CA ALA A 16 -27.93 8.82 -13.58
C ALA A 16 -26.80 8.49 -12.59
N PHE A 17 -26.01 7.47 -12.89
CA PHE A 17 -24.72 7.24 -12.23
C PHE A 17 -23.80 8.41 -12.59
N LEU A 18 -23.68 9.38 -11.68
CA LEU A 18 -22.58 10.34 -11.69
C LEU A 18 -21.29 9.56 -11.42
N LEU A 19 -20.62 9.16 -12.50
CA LEU A 19 -19.20 8.88 -12.48
C LEU A 19 -18.51 10.16 -12.00
N LEU A 20 -18.12 10.19 -10.72
CA LEU A 20 -17.14 11.14 -10.23
C LEU A 20 -15.83 10.83 -10.96
N SER A 21 -15.65 11.41 -12.14
CA SER A 21 -14.33 11.57 -12.72
C SER A 21 -13.54 12.42 -11.72
N SER A 22 -12.49 11.84 -11.14
CA SER A 22 -11.47 12.64 -10.46
C SER A 22 -11.05 13.77 -11.42
N PRO A 23 -10.94 15.03 -10.96
CA PRO A 23 -10.50 16.10 -11.82
C PRO A 23 -9.15 15.70 -12.42
N ALA A 24 -9.04 15.74 -13.74
CA ALA A 24 -7.77 15.53 -14.42
C ALA A 24 -6.76 16.50 -13.81
N THR A 25 -5.72 15.98 -13.17
CA THR A 25 -4.58 16.79 -12.73
C THR A 25 -4.07 17.52 -13.96
N ALA A 26 -4.27 18.83 -14.01
CA ALA A 26 -3.72 19.66 -15.07
C ALA A 26 -2.19 19.57 -14.98
N GLY A 27 -1.54 18.89 -15.93
CA GLY A 27 -0.07 18.91 -16.02
C GLY A 27 0.58 17.71 -16.73
N VAL A 28 -0.01 16.51 -16.66
CA VAL A 28 0.65 15.29 -17.21
C VAL A 28 -0.19 14.66 -18.31
N ASP A 29 0.48 14.31 -19.41
CA ASP A 29 -0.13 13.58 -20.52
C ASP A 29 -0.47 12.13 -20.11
N GLN A 30 -1.76 11.88 -19.85
CA GLN A 30 -2.24 10.58 -19.40
C GLN A 30 -1.96 9.47 -20.43
N GLN A 31 -1.96 9.77 -21.73
CA GLN A 31 -1.66 8.75 -22.76
C GLN A 31 -0.21 8.30 -22.66
N LYS A 32 0.72 9.22 -22.40
CA LYS A 32 2.14 8.87 -22.16
C LYS A 32 2.30 8.05 -20.88
N VAL A 33 1.58 8.40 -19.82
CA VAL A 33 1.57 7.64 -18.56
C VAL A 33 1.08 6.21 -18.79
N ASP A 34 -0.06 6.05 -19.46
CA ASP A 34 -0.64 4.73 -19.74
C ASP A 34 0.29 3.88 -20.63
N ALA A 35 0.89 4.49 -21.66
CA ALA A 35 1.87 3.82 -22.52
C ALA A 35 3.14 3.40 -21.76
N ALA A 36 3.63 4.24 -20.85
CA ALA A 36 4.79 3.91 -20.02
C ALA A 36 4.48 2.75 -19.06
N ILE A 37 3.30 2.75 -18.43
CA ILE A 37 2.85 1.64 -17.58
C ILE A 37 2.76 0.34 -18.39
N GLU A 38 2.17 0.37 -19.59
CA GLU A 38 2.05 -0.81 -20.44
C GLU A 38 3.43 -1.41 -20.79
N LYS A 39 4.40 -0.55 -21.13
CA LYS A 39 5.79 -0.98 -21.39
C LYS A 39 6.44 -1.59 -20.13
N GLY A 40 6.25 -0.98 -18.98
CA GLY A 40 6.76 -1.50 -17.70
C GLY A 40 6.16 -2.86 -17.35
N ILE A 41 4.86 -3.06 -17.59
CA ILE A 41 4.21 -4.37 -17.40
C ILE A 41 4.77 -5.42 -18.36
N LYS A 42 5.04 -5.07 -19.63
CA LYS A 42 5.71 -5.97 -20.58
C LYS A 42 7.10 -6.38 -20.10
N PHE A 43 7.88 -5.45 -19.54
CA PHE A 43 9.17 -5.76 -18.92
C PHE A 43 9.01 -6.75 -17.74
N LEU A 44 8.08 -6.48 -16.82
CA LEU A 44 7.82 -7.36 -15.67
C LEU A 44 7.35 -8.75 -16.10
N PHE A 45 6.50 -8.83 -17.13
CA PHE A 45 6.06 -10.09 -17.72
C PHE A 45 7.21 -10.91 -18.29
N SER A 46 8.25 -10.25 -18.82
CA SER A 46 9.46 -10.91 -19.34
C SER A 46 10.48 -11.27 -18.25
N SER A 47 10.37 -10.67 -17.06
CA SER A 47 11.31 -10.85 -15.96
C SER A 47 10.87 -12.04 -15.09
N GLY A 48 11.31 -13.25 -15.43
CA GLY A 48 11.04 -14.45 -14.62
C GLY A 48 11.76 -14.40 -13.26
N PRO A 49 11.27 -15.06 -12.19
CA PRO A 49 11.74 -14.91 -10.80
C PRO A 49 13.23 -15.24 -10.52
N ASN A 50 13.96 -15.77 -11.51
CA ASN A 50 15.39 -16.11 -11.43
C ASN A 50 16.23 -15.41 -12.52
N ASP A 51 15.70 -14.41 -13.21
CA ASP A 51 16.47 -13.62 -14.19
C ASP A 51 17.56 -12.82 -13.45
N GLU A 52 18.75 -12.69 -14.04
CA GLU A 52 19.84 -11.85 -13.50
C GLU A 52 19.40 -10.38 -13.32
N LYS A 53 18.27 -9.99 -13.90
CA LYS A 53 17.56 -8.71 -13.70
C LYS A 53 16.85 -8.56 -12.34
N HIS A 54 16.87 -9.60 -11.49
CA HIS A 54 16.45 -9.57 -10.08
C HIS A 54 17.59 -9.19 -9.14
N GLN A 55 18.57 -8.41 -9.60
CA GLN A 55 19.64 -7.95 -8.70
C GLN A 55 19.03 -7.09 -7.60
N ASP A 56 19.07 -7.64 -6.39
CA ASP A 56 18.67 -6.98 -5.17
C ASP A 56 19.63 -5.81 -4.90
N TYR A 57 19.10 -4.70 -4.41
CA TYR A 57 19.87 -3.49 -4.11
C TYR A 57 20.93 -3.75 -3.02
N ASN A 58 20.78 -4.83 -2.26
CA ASN A 58 21.74 -5.30 -1.27
C ASN A 58 22.41 -6.59 -1.73
N GLN A 59 23.63 -6.47 -2.25
CA GLN A 59 24.53 -7.61 -2.52
C GLN A 59 24.86 -8.46 -1.26
N ASN A 60 24.42 -8.03 -0.07
CA ASN A 60 24.61 -8.76 1.17
C ASN A 60 23.27 -8.93 1.91
N GLN A 61 22.76 -10.15 1.88
CA GLN A 61 21.80 -10.73 2.84
C GLN A 61 20.45 -10.00 2.93
N HIS A 62 19.50 -10.38 2.07
CA HIS A 62 18.09 -10.73 2.38
C HIS A 62 17.28 -10.54 1.09
N THR A 63 17.21 -11.59 0.27
CA THR A 63 16.40 -11.61 -0.94
C THR A 63 14.95 -11.27 -0.61
N MET A 64 14.50 -10.06 -0.94
CA MET A 64 13.07 -9.84 -1.06
C MET A 64 12.61 -10.65 -2.27
N ARG A 65 11.84 -11.72 -2.03
CA ARG A 65 10.94 -12.23 -3.08
C ARG A 65 10.07 -11.05 -3.52
N ASN A 66 10.22 -10.66 -4.77
CA ASN A 66 9.51 -9.53 -5.36
C ASN A 66 8.08 -9.89 -5.80
N ASP A 67 7.62 -11.12 -5.51
CA ASP A 67 6.33 -11.64 -5.94
C ASP A 67 5.15 -10.79 -5.43
N GLU A 68 5.13 -10.42 -4.15
CA GLU A 68 4.05 -9.60 -3.59
C GLU A 68 4.05 -8.18 -4.17
N LEU A 69 5.23 -7.59 -4.39
CA LEU A 69 5.36 -6.26 -4.99
C LEU A 69 4.93 -6.26 -6.46
N VAL A 70 5.33 -7.29 -7.22
CA VAL A 70 4.90 -7.51 -8.61
C VAL A 70 3.40 -7.74 -8.67
N LEU A 71 2.82 -8.55 -7.76
CA LEU A 71 1.38 -8.77 -7.70
C LEU A 71 0.63 -7.46 -7.46
N LEU A 72 1.04 -6.68 -6.45
CA LEU A 72 0.43 -5.37 -6.17
C LEU A 72 0.52 -4.45 -7.40
N THR A 73 1.65 -4.48 -8.11
CA THR A 73 1.88 -3.70 -9.32
C THR A 73 0.95 -4.13 -10.45
N TYR A 74 0.77 -5.43 -10.69
CA TYR A 74 -0.16 -5.96 -11.68
C TYR A 74 -1.61 -5.53 -11.38
N ILE A 75 -2.03 -5.64 -10.13
CA ILE A 75 -3.36 -5.22 -9.68
C ILE A 75 -3.57 -3.72 -9.90
N HIS A 76 -2.59 -2.89 -9.51
CA HIS A 76 -2.67 -1.44 -9.70
C HIS A 76 -2.68 -1.06 -11.18
N ALA A 77 -1.89 -1.73 -12.01
CA ALA A 77 -1.84 -1.52 -13.45
C ALA A 77 -3.11 -2.00 -14.18
N GLY A 78 -3.94 -2.81 -13.53
CA GLY A 78 -5.19 -3.33 -14.10
C GLY A 78 -4.99 -4.55 -14.99
N VAL A 79 -3.94 -5.34 -14.75
CA VAL A 79 -3.79 -6.69 -15.33
C VAL A 79 -5.01 -7.53 -14.92
N SER A 80 -5.57 -8.28 -15.87
CA SER A 80 -6.75 -9.12 -15.60
C SER A 80 -6.45 -10.15 -14.51
N PRO A 81 -7.33 -10.38 -13.54
CA PRO A 81 -7.13 -11.44 -12.55
C PRO A 81 -7.18 -12.86 -13.11
N ASP A 82 -7.64 -13.03 -14.35
CA ASP A 82 -7.56 -14.31 -15.08
C ASP A 82 -6.25 -14.44 -15.89
N ASP A 83 -5.38 -13.43 -15.89
CA ASP A 83 -4.09 -13.49 -16.58
C ASP A 83 -3.19 -14.57 -15.93
N PRO A 84 -2.63 -15.52 -16.70
CA PRO A 84 -1.84 -16.61 -16.15
C PRO A 84 -0.64 -16.16 -15.30
N LYS A 85 -0.04 -14.99 -15.58
CA LYS A 85 1.09 -14.48 -14.80
C LYS A 85 0.66 -13.94 -13.44
N LEU A 86 -0.48 -13.24 -13.40
CA LEU A 86 -1.05 -12.77 -12.13
C LEU A 86 -1.49 -13.96 -11.29
N THR A 87 -2.25 -14.89 -11.86
CA THR A 87 -2.74 -16.10 -11.17
C THR A 87 -1.59 -16.94 -10.61
N ALA A 88 -0.51 -17.15 -11.39
CA ALA A 88 0.64 -17.92 -10.93
C ALA A 88 1.34 -17.29 -9.70
N ILE A 89 1.50 -15.95 -9.69
CA ILE A 89 2.08 -15.24 -8.54
C ILE A 89 1.12 -15.31 -7.35
N LEU A 90 -0.17 -15.08 -7.58
CA LEU A 90 -1.19 -15.13 -6.54
C LEU A 90 -1.23 -16.49 -5.86
N ASP A 91 -1.27 -17.59 -6.62
CA ASP A 91 -1.24 -18.94 -6.07
C ASP A 91 0.02 -19.19 -5.25
N LYS A 92 1.18 -18.79 -5.78
CA LYS A 92 2.46 -18.91 -5.08
C LYS A 92 2.45 -18.20 -3.72
N ILE A 93 1.97 -16.96 -3.64
CA ILE A 93 1.98 -16.19 -2.37
C ILE A 93 0.90 -16.67 -1.38
N LEU A 94 -0.18 -17.29 -1.87
CA LEU A 94 -1.24 -17.85 -1.01
C LEU A 94 -0.77 -19.13 -0.32
N GLU A 95 0.12 -19.90 -0.96
CA GLU A 95 0.73 -21.11 -0.41
C GLU A 95 2.02 -20.84 0.39
N ALA A 96 2.67 -19.68 0.20
CA ALA A 96 3.89 -19.34 0.91
C ALA A 96 3.68 -19.14 2.42
N PRO A 97 4.67 -19.45 3.27
CA PRO A 97 4.63 -19.09 4.68
C PRO A 97 4.69 -17.56 4.88
N LEU A 98 4.11 -17.07 5.97
CA LEU A 98 4.19 -15.66 6.35
C LEU A 98 5.45 -15.45 7.22
N GLU A 99 6.50 -14.86 6.63
CA GLU A 99 7.84 -14.84 7.24
C GLU A 99 8.50 -13.47 7.35
N LYS A 100 8.13 -12.51 6.49
CA LYS A 100 8.80 -11.20 6.40
C LYS A 100 7.80 -10.05 6.41
N THR A 101 8.05 -9.05 7.24
CA THR A 101 7.13 -7.91 7.45
C THR A 101 6.77 -7.20 6.13
N TYR A 102 7.74 -6.96 5.24
CA TYR A 102 7.46 -6.38 3.91
C TYR A 102 6.49 -7.24 3.10
N MET A 103 6.82 -8.51 2.90
CA MET A 103 6.03 -9.44 2.09
C MET A 103 4.61 -9.55 2.64
N VAL A 104 4.48 -9.78 3.95
CA VAL A 104 3.19 -9.91 4.62
C VAL A 104 2.35 -8.64 4.48
N SER A 105 2.98 -7.47 4.62
CA SER A 105 2.27 -6.19 4.48
C SER A 105 1.81 -5.94 3.04
N ILE A 106 2.68 -6.18 2.06
CA ILE A 106 2.35 -6.02 0.63
C ILE A 106 1.31 -7.05 0.19
N GLN A 107 1.39 -8.29 0.69
CA GLN A 107 0.37 -9.31 0.47
C GLN A 107 -0.99 -8.85 0.98
N ALA A 108 -1.07 -8.29 2.20
CA ALA A 108 -2.32 -7.74 2.71
C ALA A 108 -2.87 -6.61 1.81
N MET A 109 -2.00 -5.70 1.36
CA MET A 109 -2.37 -4.61 0.43
C MET A 109 -2.91 -5.15 -0.90
N ALA A 110 -2.18 -6.09 -1.52
CA ALA A 110 -2.55 -6.68 -2.81
C ALA A 110 -3.87 -7.43 -2.73
N LEU A 111 -4.05 -8.28 -1.71
CA LEU A 111 -5.29 -9.05 -1.53
C LEU A 111 -6.49 -8.16 -1.19
N GLN A 112 -6.29 -7.09 -0.41
CA GLN A 112 -7.33 -6.11 -0.12
C GLN A 112 -7.81 -5.40 -1.39
N GLU A 113 -6.88 -5.00 -2.27
CA GLU A 113 -7.21 -4.31 -3.52
C GLU A 113 -7.78 -5.27 -4.58
N LEU A 114 -7.34 -6.53 -4.60
CA LEU A 114 -7.82 -7.54 -5.54
C LEU A 114 -9.27 -7.98 -5.23
N ASP A 115 -9.51 -8.48 -4.02
CA ASP A 115 -10.82 -8.90 -3.53
C ASP A 115 -10.77 -9.15 -2.02
N SER A 116 -11.04 -8.11 -1.23
CA SER A 116 -10.97 -8.18 0.23
C SER A 116 -11.94 -9.17 0.88
N GLU A 117 -13.07 -9.47 0.24
CA GLU A 117 -14.06 -10.43 0.79
C GLU A 117 -13.58 -11.86 0.53
N LYS A 118 -13.17 -12.17 -0.71
CA LYS A 118 -12.64 -13.49 -1.09
C LYS A 118 -11.38 -13.85 -0.32
N TYR A 119 -10.48 -12.88 -0.12
CA TYR A 119 -9.17 -13.11 0.52
C TYR A 119 -9.13 -12.70 2.00
N GLN A 120 -10.28 -12.39 2.61
CA GLN A 120 -10.36 -11.95 4.00
C GLN A 120 -9.62 -12.89 4.98
N TRP A 121 -9.67 -14.20 4.72
CA TRP A 121 -8.97 -15.22 5.52
C TRP A 121 -7.46 -15.01 5.54
N ARG A 122 -6.85 -14.74 4.38
CA ARG A 122 -5.40 -14.57 4.25
C ARG A 122 -4.96 -13.20 4.74
N ILE A 123 -5.79 -12.18 4.52
CA ILE A 123 -5.57 -10.84 5.07
C ILE A 123 -5.60 -10.89 6.61
N ALA A 124 -6.52 -11.66 7.21
CA ALA A 124 -6.52 -11.87 8.66
C ALA A 124 -5.26 -12.59 9.15
N GLN A 125 -4.73 -13.57 8.40
CA GLN A 125 -3.45 -14.21 8.74
C GLN A 125 -2.28 -13.22 8.68
N CYS A 126 -2.28 -12.31 7.69
CA CYS A 126 -1.31 -11.21 7.63
C CYS A 126 -1.44 -10.29 8.85
N GLY A 127 -2.67 -9.93 9.24
CA GLY A 127 -2.93 -9.17 10.47
C GLY A 127 -2.40 -9.87 11.72
N GLN A 128 -2.60 -11.18 11.84
CA GLN A 128 -2.09 -11.98 12.95
C GLN A 128 -0.55 -11.97 12.99
N TYR A 129 0.11 -12.12 11.83
CA TYR A 129 1.57 -12.00 11.72
C TYR A 129 2.06 -10.64 12.20
N LEU A 130 1.43 -9.55 11.75
CA LEU A 130 1.85 -8.19 12.10
C LEU A 130 1.67 -7.93 13.59
N VAL A 131 0.56 -8.38 14.19
CA VAL A 131 0.32 -8.24 15.64
C VAL A 131 1.38 -9.00 16.46
N ASP A 132 1.69 -10.23 16.07
CA ASP A 132 2.66 -11.07 16.78
C ASP A 132 4.12 -10.63 16.59
N ASN A 133 4.44 -9.97 15.48
CA ASN A 133 5.79 -9.50 15.17
C ASN A 133 6.06 -8.04 15.56
N GLN A 134 5.10 -7.34 16.17
CA GLN A 134 5.36 -5.99 16.68
C GLN A 134 6.41 -6.03 17.80
N CYS A 135 7.43 -5.19 17.66
CA CYS A 135 8.48 -4.99 18.66
C CYS A 135 7.93 -4.35 19.94
N LYS A 136 8.64 -4.50 21.05
CA LYS A 136 8.25 -3.91 22.35
C LYS A 136 8.12 -2.39 22.32
N ASN A 137 8.89 -1.73 21.45
CA ASN A 137 8.87 -0.29 21.27
C ASN A 137 7.86 0.22 20.23
N GLY A 138 7.03 -0.66 19.65
CA GLY A 138 6.02 -0.31 18.65
C GLY A 138 6.44 -0.41 17.20
N GLN A 139 7.72 -0.65 16.93
CA GLN A 139 8.23 -0.88 15.57
C GLN A 139 7.92 -2.29 15.04
N TRP A 140 8.35 -2.53 13.81
CA TRP A 140 8.57 -3.85 13.24
C TRP A 140 10.02 -3.94 12.73
N GLY A 141 10.61 -5.13 12.83
CA GLY A 141 11.80 -5.50 12.07
C GLY A 141 11.43 -6.40 10.89
N TYR A 142 12.41 -7.11 10.33
CA TYR A 142 12.19 -8.08 9.26
C TYR A 142 11.27 -9.24 9.66
N GLY A 143 11.13 -9.47 10.97
CA GLY A 143 10.15 -10.39 11.55
C GLY A 143 10.60 -11.84 11.58
N GLU A 144 9.83 -12.62 12.33
CA GLU A 144 10.01 -14.05 12.56
C GLU A 144 8.80 -14.80 11.99
N PRO A 145 9.02 -15.93 11.28
CA PRO A 145 7.95 -16.77 10.79
C PRO A 145 6.89 -17.07 11.85
N LEU A 146 5.63 -17.10 11.40
CA LEU A 146 4.60 -17.79 12.17
C LEU A 146 4.75 -19.30 11.94
N GLY A 147 4.58 -20.09 13.00
CA GLY A 147 4.41 -21.54 12.85
C GLY A 147 3.11 -21.89 12.12
N ASP A 148 2.95 -23.16 11.78
CA ASP A 148 1.86 -23.67 10.92
C ASP A 148 0.45 -23.41 11.48
N ASP A 149 0.31 -23.23 12.79
CA ASP A 149 -0.95 -22.89 13.45
C ASP A 149 -1.12 -21.36 13.58
N ILE A 150 -1.76 -20.77 12.56
CA ILE A 150 -2.18 -19.36 12.56
C ILE A 150 -3.65 -19.28 13.03
N PRO A 151 -3.91 -18.90 14.30
CA PRO A 151 -5.21 -19.03 14.96
C PRO A 151 -6.10 -17.83 14.65
N THR A 152 -6.31 -17.60 13.36
CA THR A 152 -7.40 -16.76 12.85
C THR A 152 -8.72 -17.53 12.82
N GLY A 153 -8.68 -18.86 13.05
CA GLY A 153 -9.81 -19.75 12.84
C GLY A 153 -10.21 -19.92 11.37
N MET A 154 -9.39 -19.41 10.43
CA MET A 154 -9.66 -19.41 9.00
C MET A 154 -8.53 -20.12 8.27
N LYS A 155 -8.88 -21.11 7.45
CA LYS A 155 -8.00 -21.76 6.47
C LYS A 155 -8.41 -21.31 5.08
N LYS A 156 -7.55 -21.51 4.08
CA LYS A 156 -7.95 -21.42 2.66
C LYS A 156 -9.26 -22.19 2.50
N PRO A 157 -10.35 -21.56 2.02
CA PRO A 157 -11.59 -22.27 1.79
C PRO A 157 -11.31 -23.48 0.91
N LYS A 158 -11.83 -24.67 1.28
CA LYS A 158 -11.86 -25.79 0.35
C LYS A 158 -12.63 -25.30 -0.87
N GLU A 159 -12.07 -25.45 -2.07
CA GLU A 159 -12.77 -25.10 -3.31
C GLU A 159 -14.19 -25.66 -3.22
N ILE A 160 -15.19 -24.77 -3.26
CA ILE A 160 -16.57 -25.20 -3.42
C ILE A 160 -16.59 -25.76 -4.83
N GLY A 161 -16.69 -27.09 -4.92
CA GLY A 161 -16.73 -27.81 -6.18
C GLY A 161 -17.72 -27.13 -7.13
N THR A 162 -17.29 -26.98 -8.38
CA THR A 162 -18.07 -26.49 -9.51
C THR A 162 -19.41 -27.23 -9.61
N GLY A 163 -20.44 -26.64 -9.00
CA GLY A 163 -21.75 -27.27 -8.88
C GLY A 163 -22.85 -26.22 -8.83
N GLY A 164 -23.14 -25.61 -9.97
CA GLY A 164 -24.31 -24.75 -10.14
C GLY A 164 -24.05 -23.59 -11.10
N LYS A 165 -24.63 -23.67 -12.30
CA LYS A 165 -24.63 -22.62 -13.33
C LYS A 165 -25.19 -21.30 -12.78
N GLU A 166 -24.33 -20.34 -12.54
CA GLU A 166 -24.57 -18.95 -12.93
C GLU A 166 -23.32 -18.48 -13.66
N THR A 167 -23.43 -18.37 -14.99
CA THR A 167 -22.46 -17.65 -15.81
C THR A 167 -22.26 -16.25 -15.24
N PRO A 168 -21.04 -15.83 -14.88
CA PRO A 168 -20.77 -14.42 -14.63
C PRO A 168 -21.07 -13.66 -15.91
N GLU A 169 -21.85 -12.57 -15.83
CA GLU A 169 -21.93 -11.60 -16.91
C GLU A 169 -20.51 -11.17 -17.29
N ALA A 170 -20.09 -11.52 -18.52
CA ALA A 170 -18.83 -11.07 -19.09
C ALA A 170 -18.83 -9.53 -19.11
N GLY A 171 -17.98 -8.90 -18.29
CA GLY A 171 -17.77 -7.45 -18.33
C GLY A 171 -17.59 -6.73 -17.00
N LYS A 172 -17.82 -7.37 -15.84
CA LYS A 172 -17.51 -6.73 -14.55
C LYS A 172 -16.07 -7.01 -14.13
N LYS A 173 -15.24 -5.96 -14.16
CA LYS A 173 -13.91 -5.98 -13.55
C LYS A 173 -14.06 -6.32 -12.05
N PRO A 174 -13.21 -7.18 -11.50
CA PRO A 174 -13.07 -7.28 -10.04
C PRO A 174 -12.58 -5.93 -9.53
N GLU A 175 -13.49 -5.23 -8.87
CA GLU A 175 -13.23 -3.98 -8.18
C GLU A 175 -12.94 -4.34 -6.72
N GLY A 176 -11.80 -3.89 -6.18
CA GLY A 176 -11.51 -3.99 -4.74
C GLY A 176 -12.64 -3.40 -3.90
N ALA A 177 -12.63 -3.66 -2.58
CA ALA A 177 -13.70 -3.22 -1.68
C ALA A 177 -14.12 -1.76 -1.97
N LYS A 178 -15.36 -1.60 -2.46
CA LYS A 178 -15.96 -0.29 -2.68
C LYS A 178 -16.02 0.44 -1.35
N LYS A 179 -15.86 1.77 -1.40
CA LYS A 179 -16.05 2.65 -0.25
C LYS A 179 -17.38 2.30 0.45
N GLY A 180 -17.30 1.76 1.66
CA GLY A 180 -18.47 1.32 2.44
C GLY A 180 -18.83 -0.17 2.39
N THR A 181 -17.93 -1.06 1.93
CA THR A 181 -18.13 -2.51 2.08
C THR A 181 -18.37 -2.87 3.54
N ILE A 182 -19.59 -3.32 3.85
CA ILE A 182 -19.94 -3.87 5.16
C ILE A 182 -19.59 -5.36 5.11
N PHE A 183 -18.51 -5.74 5.78
CA PHE A 183 -18.12 -7.13 5.90
C PHE A 183 -19.16 -7.89 6.74
N LYS A 184 -19.71 -8.97 6.17
CA LYS A 184 -20.69 -9.84 6.86
C LYS A 184 -20.10 -10.49 8.12
N LYS A 185 -18.79 -10.73 8.14
CA LYS A 185 -18.04 -11.28 9.26
C LYS A 185 -16.80 -10.42 9.54
N LYS A 186 -16.68 -9.93 10.77
CA LYS A 186 -15.44 -9.35 11.26
C LYS A 186 -14.54 -10.45 11.83
N ILE A 187 -13.23 -10.32 11.64
CA ILE A 187 -12.25 -11.29 12.15
C ILE A 187 -11.32 -10.56 13.11
N SER A 188 -11.38 -10.91 14.38
CA SER A 188 -10.47 -10.32 15.38
C SER A 188 -9.21 -11.16 15.51
N VAL A 189 -8.05 -10.52 15.38
CA VAL A 189 -6.74 -11.13 15.67
C VAL A 189 -6.31 -10.75 17.10
N LYS A 190 -5.47 -11.57 17.74
CA LYS A 190 -5.03 -11.34 19.13
C LYS A 190 -3.54 -11.52 19.26
N ARG A 191 -2.88 -10.70 20.09
CA ARG A 191 -1.46 -10.88 20.39
C ARG A 191 -1.23 -12.21 21.12
N ARG A 192 -0.31 -13.02 20.58
CA ARG A 192 0.12 -14.30 21.16
C ARG A 192 1.56 -14.27 21.62
N LYS A 193 2.41 -13.57 20.87
CA LYS A 193 3.80 -13.32 21.21
C LYS A 193 4.12 -11.84 21.11
N GLN A 194 5.21 -11.46 21.78
CA GLN A 194 5.82 -10.16 21.64
C GLN A 194 7.05 -10.32 20.74
N GLY A 195 7.22 -9.42 19.77
CA GLY A 195 8.41 -9.37 18.93
C GLY A 195 9.67 -8.93 19.71
N PRO A 196 10.79 -8.72 19.00
CA PRO A 196 12.04 -8.28 19.61
C PRO A 196 11.92 -6.88 20.24
N ASP A 197 12.97 -6.41 20.92
CA ASP A 197 12.94 -5.13 21.63
C ASP A 197 12.75 -3.93 20.69
N ASN A 198 13.34 -3.99 19.49
CA ASN A 198 13.33 -2.93 18.49
C ASN A 198 13.32 -3.50 17.07
N GLY A 199 13.07 -2.61 16.10
CA GLY A 199 13.07 -2.90 14.67
C GLY A 199 13.67 -1.73 13.89
N ASP A 200 13.10 -1.43 12.72
CA ASP A 200 13.50 -0.30 11.89
C ASP A 200 12.30 0.44 11.31
N ASN A 201 12.52 1.70 10.91
CA ASN A 201 11.44 2.56 10.41
C ASN A 201 10.93 2.10 9.04
N SER A 202 11.74 1.38 8.26
CA SER A 202 11.36 0.94 6.92
C SER A 202 10.37 -0.23 6.97
N ASN A 203 10.59 -1.22 7.83
CA ASN A 203 9.62 -2.28 8.14
C ASN A 203 8.39 -1.70 8.84
N SER A 204 8.56 -0.75 9.75
CA SER A 204 7.45 -0.16 10.52
C SER A 204 6.47 0.62 9.63
N GLN A 205 6.93 1.34 8.60
CA GLN A 205 6.02 2.01 7.67
C GLN A 205 5.22 1.00 6.82
N TYR A 206 5.81 -0.14 6.43
CA TYR A 206 5.08 -1.18 5.71
C TYR A 206 4.09 -1.90 6.61
N ALA A 207 4.45 -2.18 7.86
CA ALA A 207 3.52 -2.73 8.83
C ALA A 207 2.28 -1.84 9.00
N ALA A 208 2.43 -0.50 9.06
CA ALA A 208 1.29 0.41 9.09
C ALA A 208 0.37 0.25 7.86
N LEU A 209 0.93 0.09 6.66
CA LEU A 209 0.16 -0.16 5.43
C LEU A 209 -0.54 -1.53 5.45
N GLY A 210 0.13 -2.58 5.92
CA GLY A 210 -0.45 -3.90 6.07
C GLY A 210 -1.61 -3.90 7.08
N LEU A 211 -1.43 -3.24 8.23
CA LEU A 211 -2.49 -3.05 9.24
C LEU A 211 -3.68 -2.27 8.67
N ARG A 212 -3.42 -1.24 7.87
CA ARG A 212 -4.49 -0.52 7.15
C ARG A 212 -5.29 -1.43 6.24
N ALA A 213 -4.61 -2.23 5.41
CA ALA A 213 -5.26 -3.17 4.51
C ALA A 213 -6.11 -4.20 5.28
N CYS A 214 -5.62 -4.65 6.45
CA CYS A 214 -6.39 -5.51 7.36
C CYS A 214 -7.66 -4.83 7.87
N LEU A 215 -7.55 -3.61 8.40
CA LEU A 215 -8.69 -2.84 8.92
C LEU A 215 -9.74 -2.58 7.83
N MET A 216 -9.29 -2.24 6.61
CA MET A 216 -10.15 -2.06 5.44
C MET A 216 -10.82 -3.35 4.97
N SER A 217 -10.32 -4.51 5.41
CA SER A 217 -10.85 -5.83 5.07
C SER A 217 -11.68 -6.45 6.20
N GLY A 218 -12.14 -5.64 7.17
CA GLY A 218 -12.95 -6.13 8.29
C GLY A 218 -12.18 -7.00 9.29
N VAL A 219 -10.84 -6.89 9.33
CA VAL A 219 -10.01 -7.51 10.35
C VAL A 219 -9.84 -6.53 11.51
N ASP A 220 -10.32 -6.90 12.69
CA ASP A 220 -10.17 -6.10 13.90
C ASP A 220 -8.78 -6.34 14.51
N ILE A 221 -7.96 -5.28 14.56
CA ILE A 221 -6.63 -5.27 15.17
C ILE A 221 -6.74 -4.76 16.62
N PRO A 222 -6.01 -5.35 17.60
CA PRO A 222 -5.96 -4.85 18.96
C PRO A 222 -5.50 -3.38 19.01
N GLY A 223 -6.26 -2.54 19.73
CA GLY A 223 -6.03 -1.09 19.75
C GLY A 223 -4.65 -0.69 20.29
N GLU A 224 -4.11 -1.47 21.22
CA GLU A 224 -2.77 -1.27 21.79
C GLU A 224 -1.66 -1.42 20.74
N VAL A 225 -1.85 -2.25 19.70
CA VAL A 225 -0.89 -2.39 18.59
C VAL A 225 -0.80 -1.09 17.81
N ILE A 226 -1.97 -0.49 17.51
CA ILE A 226 -2.07 0.76 16.75
C ILE A 226 -1.49 1.93 17.56
N VAL A 227 -1.88 2.04 18.83
CA VAL A 227 -1.45 3.13 19.72
C VAL A 227 0.07 3.09 19.93
N LEU A 228 0.63 1.91 20.25
CA LEU A 228 2.06 1.76 20.49
C LEU A 228 2.89 2.07 19.24
N ALA A 229 2.41 1.69 18.05
CA ALA A 229 3.05 2.04 16.79
C ALA A 229 3.05 3.56 16.53
N GLY A 230 1.95 4.24 16.83
CA GLY A 230 1.86 5.70 16.68
C GLY A 230 2.81 6.44 17.64
N GLU A 231 2.89 5.99 18.90
CA GLU A 231 3.79 6.55 19.91
C GLU A 231 5.27 6.47 19.51
N TRP A 232 5.67 5.39 18.81
CA TRP A 232 7.02 5.27 18.27
C TRP A 232 7.38 6.45 17.36
N TRP A 233 6.54 6.73 16.36
CA TRP A 233 6.80 7.77 15.36
C TRP A 233 6.89 9.15 16.00
N ILE A 234 5.97 9.44 16.92
CA ILE A 234 5.92 10.69 17.69
C ILE A 234 7.21 10.88 18.50
N LYS A 235 7.66 9.84 19.21
CA LYS A 235 8.83 9.92 20.08
C LYS A 235 10.15 9.99 19.31
N ASN A 236 10.23 9.39 18.13
CA ASN A 236 11.46 9.22 17.38
C ASN A 236 11.63 10.20 16.19
N GLN A 237 10.78 11.22 16.04
CA GLN A 237 11.01 12.30 15.07
C GLN A 237 12.32 13.03 15.39
N ASN A 238 13.13 13.32 14.37
CA ASN A 238 14.34 14.13 14.53
C ASN A 238 14.00 15.61 14.77
N PRO A 239 14.92 16.42 15.34
CA PRO A 239 14.65 17.83 15.63
C PRO A 239 14.31 18.67 14.40
N ASP A 240 14.76 18.24 13.22
CA ASP A 240 14.46 18.88 11.93
C ASP A 240 13.06 18.52 11.38
N GLY A 241 12.31 17.63 12.05
CA GLY A 241 10.99 17.17 11.63
C GLY A 241 10.99 15.90 10.79
N GLY A 242 12.16 15.42 10.35
CA GLY A 242 12.26 14.20 9.55
C GLY A 242 12.46 12.92 10.37
N TRP A 243 12.61 11.81 9.66
CA TRP A 243 12.98 10.51 10.22
C TRP A 243 14.11 9.87 9.39
N GLY A 244 15.00 9.16 10.06
CA GLY A 244 15.98 8.27 9.45
C GLY A 244 15.55 6.80 9.51
N TYR A 245 16.50 5.88 9.32
CA TYR A 245 16.21 4.43 9.28
C TYR A 245 16.01 3.84 10.67
N TYR A 246 16.83 4.27 11.63
CA TYR A 246 16.90 3.76 12.99
C TYR A 246 16.29 4.76 13.98
N ALA A 247 16.48 4.51 15.27
CA ALA A 247 16.17 5.50 16.29
C ALA A 247 17.42 6.22 16.76
N ARG A 248 17.22 7.48 17.15
CA ARG A 248 18.24 8.22 17.90
C ARG A 248 18.52 7.48 19.20
N GLY A 249 19.80 7.28 19.52
CA GLY A 249 20.21 6.66 20.77
C GLY A 249 20.25 5.13 20.79
N LEU A 250 19.98 4.44 19.68
CA LEU A 250 20.18 2.97 19.58
C LEU A 250 21.66 2.54 19.38
N GLY A 251 22.63 3.43 19.67
CA GLY A 251 24.06 3.13 19.54
C GLY A 251 24.56 2.96 18.10
N ARG A 252 23.73 3.27 17.08
CA ARG A 252 24.08 3.19 15.65
C ARG A 252 24.52 4.53 15.03
N GLY A 253 24.92 5.49 15.87
CA GLY A 253 25.30 6.85 15.45
C GLY A 253 24.10 7.81 15.36
N VAL A 254 24.33 8.99 14.76
CA VAL A 254 23.28 9.95 14.45
C VAL A 254 22.52 9.44 13.23
N ASP A 255 21.27 9.04 13.43
CA ASP A 255 20.38 8.67 12.33
C ASP A 255 19.78 9.93 11.70
N THR A 256 20.28 10.29 10.52
CA THR A 256 19.90 11.51 9.80
C THR A 256 18.58 11.34 9.07
N SER A 257 17.79 12.40 9.01
CA SER A 257 16.54 12.42 8.26
C SER A 257 16.77 12.29 6.76
N TYR A 258 15.96 11.50 6.07
CA TYR A 258 15.96 11.41 4.61
C TYR A 258 14.58 11.11 4.02
N GLY A 259 14.44 11.33 2.71
CA GLY A 259 13.16 11.39 1.99
C GLY A 259 12.29 10.17 2.17
N SER A 260 12.80 8.98 1.86
CA SER A 260 11.97 7.76 1.94
C SER A 260 11.51 7.42 3.35
N MET A 261 12.30 7.68 4.38
CA MET A 261 11.89 7.44 5.77
C MET A 261 10.93 8.51 6.26
N THR A 262 11.17 9.78 5.92
CA THR A 262 10.30 10.88 6.33
C THR A 262 8.92 10.78 5.68
N ALA A 263 8.86 10.52 4.37
CA ALA A 263 7.59 10.35 3.66
C ALA A 263 6.82 9.11 4.16
N GLY A 264 7.53 7.99 4.36
CA GLY A 264 6.96 6.78 4.92
C GLY A 264 6.45 6.93 6.35
N ALA A 265 7.20 7.63 7.21
CA ALA A 265 6.82 7.87 8.60
C ALA A 265 5.60 8.79 8.72
N ALA A 266 5.56 9.91 8.00
CA ALA A 266 4.41 10.81 8.02
C ALA A 266 3.13 10.15 7.47
N GLY A 267 3.24 9.39 6.37
CA GLY A 267 2.12 8.60 5.85
C GLY A 267 1.70 7.47 6.80
N GLY A 268 2.65 6.75 7.38
CA GLY A 268 2.40 5.67 8.35
C GLY A 268 1.74 6.19 9.63
N LEU A 269 2.17 7.33 10.15
CA LEU A 269 1.54 7.96 11.32
C LEU A 269 0.12 8.44 10.99
N ALA A 270 -0.13 8.98 9.80
CA ALA A 270 -1.48 9.34 9.37
C ALA A 270 -2.45 8.14 9.39
N ILE A 271 -1.98 6.97 8.96
CA ILE A 271 -2.72 5.71 9.02
C ILE A 271 -3.05 5.35 10.47
N LEU A 272 -2.03 5.36 11.34
CA LEU A 272 -2.15 4.93 12.73
C LEU A 272 -3.06 5.87 13.53
N ASP A 273 -2.93 7.18 13.33
CA ASP A 273 -3.81 8.18 13.94
C ASP A 273 -5.25 8.01 13.49
N HIS A 274 -5.49 7.80 12.18
CA HIS A 274 -6.83 7.54 11.69
C HIS A 274 -7.43 6.26 12.30
N ALA A 275 -6.67 5.17 12.36
CA ALA A 275 -7.10 3.92 12.98
C ALA A 275 -7.37 4.08 14.48
N ALA A 276 -6.60 4.94 15.17
CA ALA A 276 -6.80 5.31 16.58
C ALA A 276 -7.90 6.38 16.78
N LYS A 277 -8.62 6.78 15.72
CA LYS A 277 -9.65 7.85 15.73
C LYS A 277 -9.10 9.21 16.19
N ARG A 278 -7.81 9.47 15.96
CA ARG A 278 -7.15 10.75 16.19
C ARG A 278 -7.17 11.59 14.91
N PRO A 279 -7.26 12.93 15.02
CA PRO A 279 -7.34 13.80 13.85
C PRO A 279 -5.96 14.01 13.21
N PHE A 280 -5.55 13.08 12.35
CA PHE A 280 -4.22 13.09 11.70
C PHE A 280 -3.89 14.42 10.99
N LYS A 281 -4.88 15.10 10.38
CA LYS A 281 -4.68 16.41 9.72
C LYS A 281 -4.29 17.54 10.68
N LYS A 282 -4.49 17.35 11.98
CA LYS A 282 -4.14 18.30 13.04
C LYS A 282 -2.92 17.85 13.85
N ASP A 283 -2.30 16.72 13.48
CA ASP A 283 -1.13 16.22 14.19
C ASP A 283 0.11 17.08 13.81
N PRO A 284 0.70 17.82 14.77
CA PRO A 284 1.87 18.63 14.50
C PRO A 284 3.11 17.80 14.12
N VAL A 285 3.16 16.52 14.50
CA VAL A 285 4.26 15.61 14.14
C VAL A 285 4.19 15.28 12.65
N ILE A 286 3.00 14.97 12.13
CA ILE A 286 2.78 14.76 10.70
C ILE A 286 3.10 16.04 9.92
N GLN A 287 2.63 17.20 10.40
CA GLN A 287 2.90 18.48 9.73
C GLN A 287 4.40 18.77 9.62
N LYS A 288 5.18 18.56 10.69
CA LYS A 288 6.65 18.71 10.65
C LYS A 288 7.31 17.78 9.65
N GLY A 289 6.80 16.55 9.49
CA GLY A 289 7.26 15.62 8.45
C GLY A 289 6.97 16.15 7.04
N MET A 290 5.76 16.67 6.83
CA MET A 290 5.39 17.32 5.56
C MET A 290 6.27 18.55 5.27
N ASP A 291 6.57 19.36 6.28
CA ASP A 291 7.43 20.55 6.16
C ASP A 291 8.88 20.16 5.81
N TRP A 292 9.38 19.05 6.39
CA TRP A 292 10.68 18.50 6.03
C TRP A 292 10.71 18.04 4.56
N ILE A 293 9.68 17.33 4.09
CA ILE A 293 9.58 16.91 2.68
C ILE A 293 9.47 18.11 1.76
N ASN A 294 8.69 19.13 2.12
CA ASN A 294 8.59 20.38 1.36
C ASN A 294 9.97 21.06 1.22
N THR A 295 10.69 21.21 2.33
CA THR A 295 12.01 21.87 2.36
C THR A 295 13.05 21.12 1.53
N ASN A 296 12.98 19.79 1.51
CA ASN A 296 13.97 18.92 0.87
C ASN A 296 13.43 18.26 -0.41
N PHE A 297 12.34 18.78 -0.98
CA PHE A 297 11.61 18.11 -2.04
C PHE A 297 12.51 17.80 -3.23
N SER A 298 12.41 16.57 -3.74
CA SER A 298 13.10 16.14 -4.96
C SER A 298 12.31 15.04 -5.64
N VAL A 299 12.40 14.99 -6.96
CA VAL A 299 11.96 13.83 -7.78
C VAL A 299 13.14 13.13 -8.44
N THR A 300 14.35 13.68 -8.38
CA THR A 300 15.55 13.18 -9.06
C THR A 300 16.50 12.39 -8.15
N GLY A 301 16.20 12.32 -6.85
CA GLY A 301 16.92 11.48 -5.89
C GLY A 301 16.18 11.36 -4.57
N ASN A 302 16.73 10.57 -3.64
CA ASN A 302 16.27 10.44 -2.26
C ASN A 302 16.97 11.51 -1.37
N PRO A 303 16.29 12.63 -1.04
CA PRO A 303 16.94 13.76 -0.37
C PRO A 303 17.41 13.38 1.04
N GLY A 304 18.53 13.94 1.50
CA GLY A 304 19.11 13.66 2.82
C GLY A 304 19.94 12.37 2.92
N GLN A 305 19.91 11.48 1.91
CA GLN A 305 20.86 10.38 1.79
C GLN A 305 22.25 10.87 1.37
N LYS A 306 23.30 10.18 1.82
CA LYS A 306 24.69 10.46 1.36
C LYS A 306 24.85 10.23 -0.13
N ASP A 307 24.25 9.16 -0.62
CA ASP A 307 24.10 8.86 -2.04
C ASP A 307 22.60 8.89 -2.35
N THR A 308 22.17 9.93 -3.06
CA THR A 308 20.76 10.18 -3.35
C THR A 308 20.18 9.19 -4.38
N SER A 309 21.01 8.38 -5.03
CA SER A 309 20.52 7.29 -5.89
C SER A 309 19.97 6.12 -5.07
N LEU A 310 20.40 5.96 -3.81
CA LEU A 310 19.95 4.88 -2.94
C LEU A 310 18.47 5.01 -2.61
N HIS A 311 17.72 3.93 -2.90
CA HIS A 311 16.28 3.82 -2.64
C HIS A 311 15.44 4.95 -3.25
N HIS A 312 15.89 5.55 -4.36
CA HIS A 312 15.20 6.68 -5.01
C HIS A 312 13.78 6.32 -5.47
N TYR A 313 13.60 5.21 -6.19
CA TYR A 313 12.27 4.80 -6.66
C TYR A 313 11.35 4.40 -5.50
N TYR A 314 11.91 3.80 -4.46
CA TYR A 314 11.20 3.54 -3.21
C TYR A 314 10.75 4.85 -2.52
N TYR A 315 11.60 5.89 -2.52
CA TYR A 315 11.24 7.22 -2.06
C TYR A 315 10.10 7.84 -2.89
N LEU A 316 10.16 7.77 -4.23
CA LEU A 316 9.06 8.25 -5.07
C LEU A 316 7.74 7.55 -4.69
N TYR A 317 7.74 6.24 -4.53
CA TYR A 317 6.53 5.55 -4.08
C TYR A 317 6.10 5.92 -2.65
N ALA A 318 7.03 6.22 -1.74
CA ALA A 318 6.70 6.80 -0.43
C ALA A 318 6.07 8.20 -0.56
N LEU A 319 6.52 9.02 -1.51
CA LEU A 319 5.98 10.35 -1.80
C LEU A 319 4.54 10.27 -2.34
N GLU A 320 4.25 9.33 -3.24
CA GLU A 320 2.87 9.07 -3.69
C GLU A 320 1.96 8.69 -2.52
N ARG A 321 2.40 7.74 -1.70
CA ARG A 321 1.63 7.30 -0.53
C ARG A 321 1.39 8.45 0.43
N LEU A 322 2.41 9.29 0.70
CA LEU A 322 2.27 10.47 1.54
C LEU A 322 1.21 11.43 1.01
N GLY A 323 1.33 11.83 -0.26
CA GLY A 323 0.39 12.75 -0.91
C GLY A 323 -1.04 12.22 -0.87
N MET A 324 -1.23 10.94 -1.24
CA MET A 324 -2.54 10.32 -1.26
C MET A 324 -3.14 10.13 0.14
N LEU A 325 -2.39 9.57 1.09
CA LEU A 325 -2.88 9.30 2.45
C LEU A 325 -3.28 10.59 3.17
N THR A 326 -2.52 11.66 2.98
CA THR A 326 -2.81 12.97 3.59
C THR A 326 -3.86 13.78 2.82
N GLY A 327 -4.13 13.41 1.57
CA GLY A 327 -4.98 14.16 0.65
C GLY A 327 -4.34 15.47 0.20
N ALA A 328 -3.00 15.54 0.19
CA ALA A 328 -2.26 16.71 -0.27
C ALA A 328 -2.18 16.68 -1.80
N GLU A 329 -2.76 17.67 -2.46
CA GLU A 329 -2.58 17.87 -3.91
C GLU A 329 -1.18 18.41 -4.23
N LYS A 330 -0.61 19.19 -3.30
CA LYS A 330 0.73 19.76 -3.37
C LYS A 330 1.48 19.57 -2.06
N ILE A 331 2.81 19.53 -2.15
CA ILE A 331 3.69 19.62 -0.99
C ILE A 331 4.44 20.96 -1.10
N GLY A 332 4.03 21.93 -0.28
CA GLY A 332 4.41 23.33 -0.47
C GLY A 332 4.03 23.85 -1.85
N THR A 333 5.01 24.26 -2.64
CA THR A 333 4.80 24.73 -4.03
C THR A 333 4.78 23.60 -5.06
N HIS A 334 5.19 22.40 -4.68
CA HIS A 334 5.41 21.29 -5.61
C HIS A 334 4.12 20.53 -5.93
N ASP A 335 3.83 20.36 -7.21
CA ASP A 335 2.86 19.37 -7.67
C ASP A 335 3.56 18.03 -7.73
N TRP A 336 3.57 17.34 -6.59
CA TRP A 336 4.38 16.15 -6.39
C TRP A 336 4.10 15.06 -7.42
N TYR A 337 2.84 14.94 -7.89
CA TYR A 337 2.48 13.95 -8.89
C TYR A 337 2.95 14.38 -10.27
N ALA A 338 2.69 15.63 -10.67
CA ALA A 338 3.07 16.10 -11.99
C ALA A 338 4.59 16.05 -12.20
N GLU A 339 5.35 16.59 -11.23
CA GLU A 339 6.81 16.60 -11.26
C GLU A 339 7.39 15.17 -11.26
N GLY A 340 6.85 14.27 -10.43
CA GLY A 340 7.32 12.88 -10.38
C GLY A 340 6.97 12.08 -11.62
N ALA A 341 5.78 12.29 -12.20
CA ALA A 341 5.36 11.61 -13.42
C ALA A 341 6.20 12.06 -14.62
N GLU A 342 6.46 13.36 -14.76
CA GLU A 342 7.34 13.88 -15.82
C GLU A 342 8.76 13.29 -15.71
N PHE A 343 9.31 13.25 -14.49
CA PHE A 343 10.61 12.60 -14.24
C PHE A 343 10.60 11.12 -14.67
N LEU A 344 9.60 10.35 -14.22
CA LEU A 344 9.53 8.91 -14.52
C LEU A 344 9.36 8.63 -16.02
N LEU A 345 8.56 9.44 -16.72
CA LEU A 345 8.40 9.35 -18.17
C LEU A 345 9.73 9.59 -18.91
N GLY A 346 10.54 10.55 -18.44
CA GLY A 346 11.86 10.82 -19.00
C GLY A 346 12.93 9.77 -18.64
N ALA A 347 12.76 9.07 -17.51
CA ALA A 347 13.72 8.08 -17.00
C ALA A 347 13.49 6.64 -17.51
N GLN A 348 12.34 6.36 -18.14
CA GLN A 348 12.01 5.01 -18.61
C GLN A 348 12.99 4.53 -19.69
N GLN A 349 13.47 3.29 -19.56
CA GLN A 349 14.39 2.69 -20.50
C GLN A 349 13.67 2.17 -21.77
N PRO A 350 14.39 1.94 -22.88
CA PRO A 350 13.79 1.41 -24.11
C PRO A 350 13.08 0.06 -23.95
N ASP A 351 13.51 -0.77 -22.99
CA ASP A 351 12.89 -2.06 -22.67
C ASP A 351 11.64 -1.93 -21.78
N GLY A 352 11.25 -0.71 -21.40
CA GLY A 352 10.10 -0.41 -20.55
C GLY A 352 10.41 -0.39 -19.06
N SER A 353 11.59 -0.82 -18.63
CA SER A 353 11.99 -0.83 -17.23
C SER A 353 12.35 0.55 -16.70
N TRP A 354 12.46 0.63 -15.38
CA TRP A 354 13.28 1.62 -14.72
C TRP A 354 14.51 0.93 -14.11
N GLN A 355 15.69 1.50 -14.38
CA GLN A 355 16.99 0.95 -13.97
C GLN A 355 17.28 -0.50 -14.40
N ARG A 356 16.51 -1.07 -15.35
CA ARG A 356 16.61 -2.50 -15.75
C ARG A 356 16.37 -3.49 -14.60
N MET A 357 15.70 -3.05 -13.55
CA MET A 357 15.45 -3.83 -12.34
C MET A 357 13.93 -3.92 -12.07
N VAL A 358 13.54 -5.01 -11.42
CA VAL A 358 12.12 -5.29 -11.09
C VAL A 358 11.57 -4.27 -10.10
N ASP A 359 12.30 -3.97 -9.01
CA ASP A 359 11.77 -3.12 -7.93
C ASP A 359 11.57 -1.66 -8.33
N PRO A 360 12.55 -0.99 -8.97
CA PRO A 360 12.33 0.36 -9.48
C PRO A 360 11.19 0.42 -10.50
N THR A 361 11.05 -0.61 -11.34
CA THR A 361 9.94 -0.69 -12.30
C THR A 361 8.59 -0.80 -11.59
N CYS A 362 8.49 -1.63 -10.55
CA CYS A 362 7.29 -1.73 -9.73
C CYS A 362 6.96 -0.39 -9.06
N PHE A 363 7.92 0.22 -8.36
CA PHE A 363 7.70 1.50 -7.67
C PHE A 363 7.34 2.65 -8.63
N ALA A 364 7.95 2.70 -9.83
CA ALA A 364 7.58 3.67 -10.85
C ALA A 364 6.14 3.50 -11.33
N ILE A 365 5.73 2.26 -11.63
CA ILE A 365 4.34 1.97 -12.04
C ILE A 365 3.36 2.32 -10.90
N LEU A 366 3.67 1.93 -9.67
CA LEU A 366 2.83 2.22 -8.51
C LEU A 366 2.66 3.73 -8.29
N PHE A 367 3.73 4.52 -8.43
CA PHE A 367 3.68 5.97 -8.42
C PHE A 367 2.77 6.52 -9.53
N LEU A 368 3.01 6.11 -10.78
CA LEU A 368 2.27 6.59 -11.95
C LEU A 368 0.78 6.27 -11.87
N LYS A 369 0.42 5.09 -11.32
CA LYS A 369 -0.97 4.70 -11.10
C LYS A 369 -1.66 5.50 -10.01
N ARG A 370 -0.92 6.03 -9.03
CA ARG A 370 -1.42 6.86 -7.92
C ARG A 370 -2.70 6.30 -7.30
N LYS A 371 -2.65 5.01 -6.94
CA LYS A 371 -3.83 4.24 -6.52
C LYS A 371 -4.01 4.13 -5.01
N THR A 372 -3.08 4.67 -4.22
CA THR A 372 -3.21 4.66 -2.76
C THR A 372 -4.52 5.35 -2.36
N GLN A 373 -5.42 4.63 -1.68
CA GLN A 373 -6.72 5.19 -1.31
C GLN A 373 -6.53 6.29 -0.24
N PRO A 374 -7.04 7.52 -0.42
CA PRO A 374 -6.89 8.59 0.56
C PRO A 374 -7.51 8.26 1.92
N ILE A 375 -6.92 8.79 3.00
CA ILE A 375 -7.57 8.74 4.31
C ILE A 375 -8.63 9.83 4.36
N ILE A 376 -9.88 9.41 4.51
CA ILE A 376 -11.00 10.34 4.65
C ILE A 376 -11.23 10.57 6.14
N GLN A 377 -10.97 11.81 6.59
CA GLN A 377 -11.36 12.25 7.93
C GLN A 377 -12.88 12.15 8.04
N THR A 378 -13.39 11.15 8.75
CA THR A 378 -14.80 11.12 9.12
C THR A 378 -15.03 12.27 10.09
N GLY A 379 -15.94 13.18 9.74
CA GLY A 379 -16.28 14.30 10.61
C GLY A 379 -16.73 13.77 11.98
N THR A 380 -16.12 14.26 13.06
CA THR A 380 -16.74 14.19 14.38
C THR A 380 -18.06 14.93 14.26
N LYS A 381 -19.18 14.19 14.31
CA LYS A 381 -20.48 14.79 14.64
C LYS A 381 -20.43 15.34 16.06
#